data_AF-A0A2U9CSS9-F1
#
_entry.id   AF-A0A2U9CSS9-F1
#
_cell.length_a   1.000
_cell.length_b   1.000
_cell.length_c   1.000
_cell.angle_alpha   90.00
_cell.angle_beta   90.00
_cell.angle_gamma   90.00
#
_symmetry.space_group_name_H-M   'P 1'
#
loop_
_entity.id
_entity.type
_entity.pdbx_description
1 polymer ?
#
loop_
_entity_poly.entity_id
_entity_poly.type
_entity_poly.pdbx_seq_one_letter_code
_entity_poly.pdbx_strand_id
1 'polypeptide(L)'
;MVHLLLRRNWICRMRVALTLFGLPLTVCSPGVRSAISCSPPHPFRTSHSIRQIYSSGCSLYTTCAATMLSSAGPHVKSRCPQYPGSNIKRFPVPDAKVDWTQNWPQYNPVSYTDPSVAKKPAWADPDIGSFCPNFNTVDAAVDRTSFEGSYKLEKGKPLNPRGRTGLTGRGLLGRWGPNHAADPVVSRWKLDAKGGKIHHPVSKRPILQFVSIKRKDCGEWAIPGGMVDPGEQVSLTLQREFSEEALNSLLSSPSERAKIHERITKLFNSPGFQVYKGYVDDPRNTDNSWMETVAVNFHDDSGNSVSELPLQAGDDAGQVQWVDVDSSLALYASHSHFLELVAKERKAHW
;
A
#
# COMPACT_ATOMS: atom_id res chain seq x y z
N MET A 1 -6.31 -17.60 29.38
CA MET A 1 -5.17 -17.75 28.45
C MET A 1 -4.98 -16.39 27.78
N VAL A 2 -3.97 -15.65 28.23
CA VAL A 2 -3.76 -14.23 27.92
C VAL A 2 -2.97 -14.12 26.62
N HIS A 3 -3.57 -13.58 25.56
CA HIS A 3 -2.83 -13.17 24.36
C HIS A 3 -2.49 -11.68 24.48
N LEU A 4 -1.20 -11.38 24.69
CA LEU A 4 -0.63 -10.05 24.51
C LEU A 4 -0.71 -9.66 23.03
N LEU A 5 -1.56 -8.69 22.69
CA LEU A 5 -1.48 -7.95 21.43
C LEU A 5 -0.49 -6.79 21.63
N LEU A 6 0.67 -6.91 20.99
CA LEU A 6 1.67 -5.85 20.91
C LEU A 6 1.11 -4.69 20.06
N ARG A 7 0.69 -3.61 20.74
CA ARG A 7 0.40 -2.30 20.14
C ARG A 7 1.62 -1.79 19.37
N ARG A 8 1.42 -1.33 18.14
CA ARG A 8 2.37 -0.50 17.40
C ARG A 8 1.70 0.84 17.10
N ASN A 9 2.07 1.86 17.88
CA ASN A 9 1.67 3.24 17.65
C ASN A 9 2.37 3.74 16.38
N TRP A 10 1.59 4.08 15.36
CA TRP A 10 2.01 5.02 14.33
C TRP A 10 1.70 6.44 14.82
N ILE A 11 2.51 7.41 14.38
CA ILE A 11 2.54 8.84 14.73
C ILE A 11 3.49 9.25 15.88
N CYS A 12 4.43 10.11 15.49
CA CYS A 12 5.35 10.89 16.32
C CYS A 12 4.65 11.51 17.54
N ARG A 13 5.11 11.17 18.74
CA ARG A 13 4.73 11.90 19.96
C ARG A 13 5.54 13.20 20.07
N MET A 14 4.86 14.34 19.95
CA MET A 14 5.28 15.58 20.60
C MET A 14 5.25 15.36 22.12
N ARG A 15 6.39 15.56 22.79
CA ARG A 15 6.48 15.48 24.25
C ARG A 15 6.09 16.83 24.87
N VAL A 16 4.99 16.85 25.61
CA VAL A 16 4.82 17.79 26.72
C VAL A 16 5.54 17.17 27.92
N ALA A 17 6.50 17.92 28.48
CA ALA A 17 7.29 17.50 29.62
C ALA A 17 6.49 17.70 30.93
N LEU A 18 6.35 16.64 31.73
CA LEU A 18 6.11 16.76 33.16
C LEU A 18 7.15 15.92 33.89
N THR A 19 7.93 16.59 34.74
CA THR A 19 8.94 16.07 35.64
C THR A 19 8.34 15.14 36.70
N LEU A 20 8.98 13.99 36.94
CA LEU A 20 8.70 13.08 38.05
C LEU A 20 9.89 13.03 39.02
N PHE A 21 9.59 13.16 40.32
CA PHE A 21 10.48 12.91 41.45
C PHE A 21 10.50 11.41 41.80
N GLY A 22 11.71 10.87 42.06
CA GLY A 22 12.00 9.94 43.17
C GLY A 22 11.74 8.42 43.02
N LEU A 23 12.83 7.67 42.71
CA LEU A 23 13.46 6.49 43.40
C LEU A 23 12.61 5.47 44.24
N PRO A 24 13.13 4.25 44.62
CA PRO A 24 14.41 3.60 44.25
C PRO A 24 14.34 2.08 43.86
N LEU A 25 15.40 1.67 43.14
CA LEU A 25 16.21 0.44 43.20
C LEU A 25 15.66 -0.87 43.81
N THR A 26 15.84 -1.98 43.08
CA THR A 26 16.56 -3.16 43.59
C THR A 26 17.31 -3.91 42.47
N VAL A 27 18.48 -4.40 42.85
CA VAL A 27 19.51 -5.12 42.10
C VAL A 27 19.33 -6.63 42.32
N CYS A 28 19.60 -7.46 41.31
CA CYS A 28 20.19 -8.80 41.50
C CYS A 28 20.83 -9.34 40.21
N SER A 29 22.02 -9.93 40.39
CA SER A 29 23.04 -10.34 39.40
C SER A 29 22.87 -11.81 38.92
N PRO A 30 23.69 -12.29 37.95
CA PRO A 30 23.38 -13.43 37.08
C PRO A 30 24.02 -14.77 37.50
N GLY A 31 23.41 -15.87 37.06
CA GLY A 31 23.92 -17.24 37.16
C GLY A 31 24.47 -17.77 35.83
N VAL A 32 25.56 -18.53 35.94
CA VAL A 32 26.53 -18.95 34.91
C VAL A 32 26.49 -20.48 34.71
N ARG A 33 27.07 -20.95 33.57
CA ARG A 33 27.53 -22.32 33.17
C ARG A 33 26.48 -23.26 32.53
N SER A 34 26.78 -24.13 31.56
CA SER A 34 28.05 -24.60 30.95
C SER A 34 27.86 -25.10 29.51
N ALA A 35 28.96 -25.10 28.76
CA ALA A 35 29.16 -25.62 27.40
C ALA A 35 29.43 -27.14 27.34
N ILE A 36 29.14 -27.78 26.19
CA ILE A 36 29.81 -29.00 25.70
C ILE A 36 29.99 -28.91 24.16
N SER A 37 31.08 -29.52 23.71
CA SER A 37 31.90 -29.37 22.50
C SER A 37 31.44 -30.11 21.22
N CYS A 38 32.00 -29.63 20.09
CA CYS A 38 32.08 -30.06 18.68
C CYS A 38 32.44 -31.57 18.45
N SER A 39 31.80 -32.34 17.53
CA SER A 39 31.97 -32.52 16.04
C SER A 39 32.98 -33.65 15.64
N PRO A 40 33.02 -34.26 14.40
CA PRO A 40 32.12 -34.36 13.23
C PRO A 40 32.03 -35.82 12.62
N PRO A 41 31.99 -36.10 11.28
CA PRO A 41 30.80 -36.66 10.58
C PRO A 41 31.06 -37.98 9.81
N HIS A 42 30.01 -38.63 9.25
CA HIS A 42 30.07 -39.38 7.97
C HIS A 42 28.66 -39.77 7.48
N PRO A 43 28.49 -40.04 6.16
CA PRO A 43 27.28 -39.71 5.42
C PRO A 43 26.42 -40.95 5.12
N PHE A 44 25.09 -40.79 5.10
CA PHE A 44 24.23 -41.69 4.35
C PHE A 44 23.18 -40.93 3.55
N ARG A 45 23.17 -41.30 2.28
CA ARG A 45 22.35 -40.83 1.18
C ARG A 45 21.09 -41.69 1.15
N THR A 46 19.91 -41.10 1.36
CA THR A 46 18.65 -41.69 0.89
C THR A 46 17.77 -40.59 0.31
N SER A 47 17.61 -40.68 -1.00
CA SER A 47 16.64 -39.96 -1.81
C SER A 47 15.23 -40.31 -1.36
N HIS A 48 14.46 -39.35 -0.85
CA HIS A 48 13.00 -39.40 -0.86
C HIS A 48 12.48 -38.10 -1.46
N SER A 49 11.90 -38.24 -2.65
CA SER A 49 11.17 -37.20 -3.36
C SER A 49 9.98 -36.78 -2.49
N ILE A 50 10.08 -35.63 -1.83
CA ILE A 50 8.91 -34.96 -1.25
C ILE A 50 8.29 -34.14 -2.38
N ARG A 51 7.27 -34.71 -3.02
CA ARG A 51 6.36 -33.95 -3.87
C ARG A 51 5.63 -32.95 -2.98
N GLN A 52 6.00 -31.67 -3.07
CA GLN A 52 5.15 -30.61 -2.56
C GLN A 52 3.92 -30.52 -3.47
N ILE A 53 2.79 -30.93 -2.91
CA ILE A 53 1.46 -30.69 -3.48
C ILE A 53 1.24 -29.19 -3.39
N TYR A 54 1.23 -28.52 -4.54
CA TYR A 54 0.70 -27.17 -4.65
C TYR A 54 -0.77 -27.22 -4.27
N SER A 55 -1.08 -26.78 -3.05
CA SER A 55 -2.41 -26.37 -2.67
C SER A 55 -2.79 -25.18 -3.54
N SER A 56 -3.67 -25.42 -4.50
CA SER A 56 -4.36 -24.41 -5.31
C SER A 56 -5.17 -23.50 -4.38
N GLY A 57 -4.56 -22.44 -3.88
CA GLY A 57 -5.30 -21.34 -3.27
C GLY A 57 -6.17 -20.68 -4.33
N CYS A 58 -7.48 -20.68 -4.12
CA CYS A 58 -8.46 -20.01 -4.98
C CYS A 58 -8.08 -18.54 -5.19
N SER A 59 -7.54 -18.22 -6.36
CA SER A 59 -7.48 -16.84 -6.85
C SER A 59 -8.90 -16.46 -7.30
N LEU A 60 -9.68 -15.85 -6.40
CA LEU A 60 -11.10 -15.48 -6.63
C LEU A 60 -11.27 -14.19 -7.47
N TYR A 61 -10.21 -13.71 -8.10
CA TYR A 61 -10.29 -12.52 -8.94
C TYR A 61 -10.53 -12.91 -10.39
N THR A 62 -11.63 -12.45 -10.97
CA THR A 62 -11.83 -12.57 -12.42
C THR A 62 -10.96 -11.51 -13.10
N THR A 63 -9.93 -11.95 -13.82
CA THR A 63 -9.16 -11.09 -14.74
C THR A 63 -10.01 -10.80 -15.96
N CYS A 64 -10.71 -9.65 -16.00
CA CYS A 64 -11.24 -9.14 -17.26
C CYS A 64 -10.07 -8.69 -18.13
N ALA A 65 -10.01 -9.23 -19.35
CA ALA A 65 -8.96 -9.01 -20.32
C ALA A 65 -8.97 -7.56 -20.84
N ALA A 66 -8.20 -6.70 -20.18
CA ALA A 66 -7.39 -5.64 -20.75
C ALA A 66 -6.72 -4.90 -19.59
N THR A 67 -5.50 -5.29 -19.23
CA THR A 67 -4.59 -4.41 -18.49
C THR A 67 -4.29 -3.25 -19.42
N MET A 68 -5.15 -2.22 -19.40
CA MET A 68 -4.94 -0.99 -20.14
C MET A 68 -3.68 -0.37 -19.56
N LEU A 69 -2.66 -0.20 -20.41
CA LEU A 69 -1.46 0.53 -20.04
C LEU A 69 -1.88 1.91 -19.49
N SER A 70 -1.35 2.26 -18.33
CA SER A 70 -1.35 3.64 -17.84
C SER A 70 -0.94 4.59 -18.97
N SER A 71 -1.62 5.73 -19.06
CA SER A 71 -1.40 6.83 -20.02
C SER A 71 0.05 6.91 -20.52
N ALA A 72 0.24 6.91 -21.84
CA ALA A 72 1.53 6.85 -22.54
C ALA A 72 2.48 8.04 -22.30
N GLY A 73 2.17 8.94 -21.35
CA GLY A 73 3.01 10.07 -20.97
C GLY A 73 3.97 9.76 -19.81
N PRO A 74 5.03 10.57 -19.64
CA PRO A 74 5.94 10.43 -18.50
C PRO A 74 5.21 10.70 -17.18
N HIS A 75 5.63 10.02 -16.10
CA HIS A 75 5.12 10.25 -14.76
C HIS A 75 5.28 11.71 -14.33
N VAL A 76 4.21 12.36 -13.85
CA VAL A 76 4.19 13.79 -13.53
C VAL A 76 4.30 14.01 -12.02
N LYS A 77 3.51 13.28 -11.22
CA LYS A 77 3.49 13.43 -9.76
C LYS A 77 4.83 13.07 -9.13
N SER A 78 5.48 12.04 -9.66
CA SER A 78 6.84 11.59 -9.28
C SER A 78 7.92 12.66 -9.49
N ARG A 79 7.64 13.71 -10.28
CA ARG A 79 8.56 14.82 -10.59
C ARG A 79 8.11 16.16 -9.98
N CYS A 80 7.10 16.16 -9.10
CA CYS A 80 6.69 17.37 -8.38
C CYS A 80 7.92 18.06 -7.72
N PRO A 81 8.10 19.39 -7.88
CA PRO A 81 9.36 20.06 -7.54
C PRO A 81 9.83 19.86 -6.10
N GLN A 82 8.90 19.77 -5.14
CA GLN A 82 9.19 19.57 -3.73
C GLN A 82 8.81 18.14 -3.32
N TYR A 83 9.72 17.46 -2.61
CA TYR A 83 9.47 16.12 -2.10
C TYR A 83 8.51 16.18 -0.88
N PRO A 84 7.46 15.33 -0.83
CA PRO A 84 6.44 15.38 0.23
C PRO A 84 7.01 15.38 1.65
N GLY A 85 6.41 16.18 2.54
CA GLY A 85 6.80 16.25 3.95
C GLY A 85 8.19 16.86 4.23
N SER A 86 8.82 17.47 3.23
CA SER A 86 10.19 18.01 3.33
C SER A 86 10.35 19.34 2.59
N ASN A 87 11.50 20.01 2.79
CA ASN A 87 11.92 21.17 2.00
C ASN A 87 12.85 20.80 0.83
N ILE A 88 12.99 19.50 0.54
CA ILE A 88 13.90 19.01 -0.49
C ILE A 88 13.31 19.30 -1.88
N LYS A 89 14.11 19.95 -2.72
CA LYS A 89 13.76 20.22 -4.12
C LYS A 89 14.38 19.17 -5.01
N ARG A 90 13.57 18.57 -5.88
CA ARG A 90 14.05 17.64 -6.91
C ARG A 90 14.85 18.40 -7.97
N PHE A 91 15.78 17.69 -8.60
CA PHE A 91 16.40 18.18 -9.82
C PHE A 91 15.33 18.26 -10.94
N PRO A 92 15.17 19.39 -11.64
CA PRO A 92 14.15 19.50 -12.69
C PRO A 92 14.41 18.51 -13.83
N VAL A 93 13.41 17.67 -14.15
CA VAL A 93 13.48 16.70 -15.24
C VAL A 93 12.45 17.06 -16.31
N PRO A 94 12.86 17.58 -17.48
CA PRO A 94 11.96 17.78 -18.61
C PRO A 94 11.42 16.45 -19.16
N ASP A 95 10.23 16.45 -19.73
CA ASP A 95 9.56 15.24 -20.26
C ASP A 95 10.43 14.45 -21.23
N ALA A 96 11.14 15.13 -22.13
CA ALA A 96 12.06 14.52 -23.11
C ALA A 96 13.30 13.86 -22.48
N LYS A 97 13.54 14.03 -21.18
CA LYS A 97 14.69 13.49 -20.44
C LYS A 97 14.30 12.51 -19.34
N VAL A 98 13.02 12.16 -19.23
CA VAL A 98 12.51 11.20 -18.24
C VAL A 98 13.07 9.81 -18.50
N ASP A 99 13.02 9.33 -19.74
CA ASP A 99 13.49 7.98 -20.09
C ASP A 99 15.00 7.82 -19.86
N TRP A 100 15.39 6.78 -19.12
CA TRP A 100 16.77 6.39 -18.86
C TRP A 100 17.60 6.16 -20.12
N THR A 101 16.97 5.77 -21.24
CA THR A 101 17.66 5.59 -22.54
C THR A 101 18.25 6.89 -23.09
N GLN A 102 17.71 8.04 -22.66
CA GLN A 102 18.22 9.33 -23.05
C GLN A 102 19.54 9.63 -22.35
N ASN A 103 20.59 9.85 -23.14
CA ASN A 103 21.86 10.30 -22.61
C ASN A 103 21.69 11.69 -21.99
N TRP A 104 22.09 11.81 -20.73
CA TRP A 104 22.02 13.07 -19.99
C TRP A 104 23.10 13.15 -18.90
N PRO A 105 24.37 13.38 -19.27
CA PRO A 105 25.48 13.43 -18.32
C PRO A 105 25.36 14.53 -17.27
N GLN A 106 24.60 15.60 -17.56
CA GLN A 106 24.34 16.71 -16.65
C GLN A 106 23.27 16.39 -15.60
N TYR A 107 22.62 15.23 -15.67
CA TYR A 107 21.63 14.82 -14.68
C TYR A 107 22.29 14.66 -13.30
N ASN A 108 21.93 15.54 -12.37
CA ASN A 108 22.51 15.57 -11.02
C ASN A 108 21.39 15.54 -9.97
N PRO A 109 20.71 14.40 -9.78
CA PRO A 109 19.60 14.29 -8.85
C PRO A 109 20.04 14.52 -7.41
N VAL A 110 19.17 15.16 -6.62
CA VAL A 110 19.41 15.33 -5.19
C VAL A 110 19.32 13.97 -4.50
N SER A 111 20.24 13.66 -3.58
CA SER A 111 20.17 12.43 -2.79
C SER A 111 19.40 12.68 -1.50
N TYR A 112 18.33 11.91 -1.26
CA TYR A 112 17.52 12.07 -0.06
C TYR A 112 16.86 10.75 0.37
N THR A 113 16.96 10.48 1.66
CA THR A 113 16.21 9.47 2.39
C THR A 113 15.72 10.14 3.67
N ASP A 114 14.43 10.05 3.94
CA ASP A 114 13.82 10.71 5.09
C ASP A 114 14.40 10.17 6.41
N PRO A 115 14.59 11.00 7.46
CA PRO A 115 15.11 10.54 8.74
C PRO A 115 14.33 9.39 9.38
N SER A 116 13.02 9.27 9.13
CA SER A 116 12.21 8.14 9.60
C SER A 116 12.64 6.81 8.97
N VAL A 117 12.99 6.83 7.68
CA VAL A 117 13.51 5.68 6.92
C VAL A 117 14.97 5.42 7.29
N ALA A 118 15.78 6.48 7.40
CA ALA A 118 17.21 6.38 7.72
C ALA A 118 17.50 5.77 9.10
N LYS A 119 16.53 5.85 10.04
CA LYS A 119 16.56 5.17 11.34
C LYS A 119 16.40 3.65 11.25
N LYS A 120 16.13 3.10 10.05
CA LYS A 120 15.99 1.67 9.77
C LYS A 120 14.96 0.98 10.69
N PRO A 121 13.71 1.49 10.78
CA PRO A 121 12.64 0.74 11.42
C PRO A 121 12.41 -0.60 10.71
N ALA A 122 11.70 -1.53 11.34
CA ALA A 122 11.49 -2.89 10.80
C ALA A 122 10.91 -2.94 9.37
N TRP A 123 10.16 -1.90 8.97
CA TRP A 123 9.57 -1.78 7.64
C TRP A 123 10.50 -1.14 6.59
N ALA A 124 11.66 -0.62 6.99
CA ALA A 124 12.61 0.04 6.11
C ALA A 124 13.89 -0.80 5.93
N ASP A 125 14.38 -0.86 4.71
CA ASP A 125 15.64 -1.53 4.41
C ASP A 125 16.84 -0.75 5.01
N PRO A 126 17.98 -1.41 5.25
CA PRO A 126 19.25 -0.70 5.40
C PRO A 126 19.69 -0.05 4.07
N ASP A 127 20.75 0.76 4.12
CA ASP A 127 21.34 1.32 2.90
C ASP A 127 22.13 0.25 2.13
N ILE A 128 22.08 0.33 0.80
CA ILE A 128 22.84 -0.53 -0.11
C ILE A 128 24.34 -0.38 0.15
N GLY A 129 25.04 -1.50 0.21
CA GLY A 129 26.45 -1.60 0.56
C GLY A 129 26.66 -2.76 1.53
N SER A 130 26.44 -2.52 2.83
CA SER A 130 26.41 -3.59 3.83
C SER A 130 25.17 -4.49 3.71
N PHE A 131 24.13 -3.99 3.05
CA PHE A 131 22.91 -4.73 2.74
C PHE A 131 22.87 -5.05 1.24
N CYS A 132 22.75 -6.34 0.94
CA CYS A 132 22.75 -6.90 -0.43
C CYS A 132 21.43 -7.65 -0.67
N PRO A 133 20.33 -6.94 -0.92
CA PRO A 133 19.04 -7.57 -1.20
C PRO A 133 19.05 -8.31 -2.54
N ASN A 134 18.23 -9.37 -2.62
CA ASN A 134 17.98 -10.05 -3.88
C ASN A 134 16.87 -9.32 -4.65
N PHE A 135 17.24 -8.41 -5.54
CA PHE A 135 16.28 -7.67 -6.38
C PHE A 135 15.63 -8.56 -7.44
N ASN A 136 14.46 -8.13 -7.94
CA ASN A 136 13.65 -8.85 -8.93
C ASN A 136 13.24 -10.28 -8.51
N THR A 137 13.19 -10.57 -7.21
CA THR A 137 12.72 -11.84 -6.64
C THR A 137 12.00 -11.60 -5.32
N VAL A 138 11.32 -12.62 -4.82
CA VAL A 138 10.87 -12.65 -3.42
C VAL A 138 12.09 -12.93 -2.54
N ASP A 139 12.46 -11.96 -1.72
CA ASP A 139 13.66 -11.97 -0.87
C ASP A 139 13.24 -12.16 0.59
N ALA A 140 13.20 -13.43 1.02
CA ALA A 140 12.57 -13.85 2.27
C ALA A 140 11.10 -13.40 2.38
N ALA A 141 10.77 -12.50 3.31
CA ALA A 141 9.41 -12.00 3.51
C ALA A 141 9.10 -10.73 2.69
N VAL A 142 10.08 -10.19 1.95
CA VAL A 142 9.91 -8.97 1.16
C VAL A 142 9.83 -9.34 -0.31
N ASP A 143 8.68 -9.09 -0.92
CA ASP A 143 8.58 -9.16 -2.37
C ASP A 143 9.31 -7.95 -2.98
N ARG A 144 10.36 -8.23 -3.76
CA ARG A 144 11.12 -7.23 -4.51
C ARG A 144 10.89 -7.36 -6.01
N THR A 145 9.92 -8.17 -6.45
CA THR A 145 9.50 -8.22 -7.85
C THR A 145 8.69 -6.98 -8.19
N SER A 146 8.70 -6.57 -9.46
CA SER A 146 7.85 -5.48 -9.94
C SER A 146 6.76 -6.06 -10.84
N PHE A 147 5.57 -5.48 -10.75
CA PHE A 147 4.45 -5.77 -11.62
C PHE A 147 4.67 -5.26 -13.06
N GLU A 148 5.70 -4.44 -13.29
CA GLU A 148 6.14 -3.95 -14.61
C GLU A 148 7.23 -4.83 -15.23
N GLY A 149 7.55 -5.98 -14.62
CA GLY A 149 8.64 -6.86 -15.03
C GLY A 149 9.97 -6.51 -14.38
N SER A 150 11.07 -7.06 -14.89
CA SER A 150 12.38 -6.88 -14.25
C SER A 150 12.90 -5.45 -14.41
N TYR A 151 13.25 -4.81 -13.29
CA TYR A 151 13.87 -3.49 -13.29
C TYR A 151 15.40 -3.56 -13.27
N LYS A 152 16.02 -2.52 -13.83
CA LYS A 152 17.49 -2.41 -13.94
C LYS A 152 18.11 -2.01 -12.61
N LEU A 153 19.37 -2.39 -12.43
CA LEU A 153 20.21 -1.94 -11.32
C LEU A 153 21.34 -1.06 -11.85
N GLU A 154 21.62 0.04 -11.16
CA GLU A 154 22.80 0.88 -11.39
C GLU A 154 23.56 1.04 -10.08
N LYS A 155 24.86 0.69 -10.08
CA LYS A 155 25.72 0.72 -8.88
C LYS A 155 25.08 0.03 -7.67
N GLY A 156 24.41 -1.10 -7.92
CA GLY A 156 23.72 -1.90 -6.90
C GLY A 156 22.37 -1.35 -6.42
N LYS A 157 21.87 -0.25 -6.98
CA LYS A 157 20.57 0.33 -6.62
C LYS A 157 19.55 0.12 -7.75
N PRO A 158 18.26 -0.10 -7.43
CA PRO A 158 17.21 -0.14 -8.45
C PRO A 158 17.10 1.17 -9.22
N LEU A 159 16.73 1.08 -10.48
CA LEU A 159 16.29 2.21 -11.30
C LEU A 159 14.78 2.11 -11.52
N ASN A 160 14.08 3.20 -11.21
CA ASN A 160 12.65 3.34 -11.39
C ASN A 160 12.25 3.01 -12.84
N PRO A 161 11.35 2.04 -13.07
CA PRO A 161 11.03 1.56 -14.41
C PRO A 161 10.36 2.62 -15.30
N ARG A 162 9.81 3.68 -14.70
CA ARG A 162 9.16 4.79 -15.42
C ARG A 162 10.04 6.02 -15.64
N GLY A 163 11.32 5.96 -15.28
CA GLY A 163 12.31 7.00 -15.62
C GLY A 163 12.80 7.84 -14.45
N ARG A 164 13.50 8.91 -14.79
CA ARG A 164 14.11 9.89 -13.88
C ARG A 164 13.06 10.71 -13.15
N THR A 165 13.24 10.84 -11.85
CA THR A 165 12.40 11.65 -10.96
C THR A 165 13.06 12.94 -10.49
N GLY A 166 14.38 13.07 -10.65
CA GLY A 166 15.17 14.18 -10.13
C GLY A 166 15.65 13.99 -8.69
N LEU A 167 15.46 12.80 -8.10
CA LEU A 167 15.83 12.50 -6.72
C LEU A 167 16.28 11.05 -6.58
N THR A 168 17.46 10.82 -6.00
CA THR A 168 17.98 9.49 -5.65
C THR A 168 17.83 9.22 -4.15
N GLY A 169 18.05 7.98 -3.74
CA GLY A 169 17.74 7.52 -2.39
C GLY A 169 16.33 6.97 -2.32
N ARG A 170 15.75 6.90 -1.13
CA ARG A 170 14.42 6.30 -0.94
C ARG A 170 13.34 7.31 -0.59
N GLY A 171 13.71 8.54 -0.23
CA GLY A 171 12.79 9.50 0.35
C GLY A 171 12.03 8.89 1.53
N LEU A 172 10.71 8.90 1.50
CA LEU A 172 9.80 8.35 2.53
C LEU A 172 9.53 6.84 2.40
N LEU A 173 9.98 6.20 1.33
CA LEU A 173 9.70 4.79 1.08
C LEU A 173 10.67 3.88 1.81
N GLY A 174 10.16 2.79 2.39
CA GLY A 174 10.97 1.89 3.21
C GLY A 174 11.95 1.04 2.40
N ARG A 175 11.50 0.54 1.24
CA ARG A 175 12.21 -0.45 0.45
C ARG A 175 13.00 0.20 -0.68
N TRP A 176 14.12 -0.41 -1.05
CA TRP A 176 14.74 -0.15 -2.35
C TRP A 176 13.96 -0.88 -3.44
N GLY A 177 13.62 -0.19 -4.54
CA GLY A 177 12.81 -0.72 -5.62
C GLY A 177 11.30 -0.56 -5.38
N PRO A 178 10.47 -1.54 -5.72
CA PRO A 178 9.02 -1.46 -5.55
C PRO A 178 8.62 -1.50 -4.07
N ASN A 179 7.63 -0.68 -3.71
CA ASN A 179 6.95 -0.69 -2.43
C ASN A 179 5.49 -1.00 -2.71
N HIS A 180 5.08 -2.23 -2.39
CA HIS A 180 3.75 -2.72 -2.73
C HIS A 180 2.69 -2.21 -1.76
N ALA A 181 1.59 -1.73 -2.31
CA ALA A 181 0.36 -1.35 -1.64
C ALA A 181 -0.82 -2.18 -2.16
N ALA A 182 -1.95 -2.07 -1.46
CA ALA A 182 -3.22 -2.62 -1.91
C ALA A 182 -4.35 -1.61 -1.70
N ASP A 183 -5.16 -1.41 -2.74
CA ASP A 183 -6.21 -0.39 -2.80
C ASP A 183 -7.61 -1.04 -2.94
N PRO A 184 -8.36 -1.19 -1.85
CA PRO A 184 -9.70 -1.76 -1.87
C PRO A 184 -10.73 -0.70 -2.31
N VAL A 185 -11.17 -0.77 -3.56
CA VAL A 185 -12.26 0.07 -4.08
C VAL A 185 -13.60 -0.54 -3.69
N VAL A 186 -14.10 -0.22 -2.50
CA VAL A 186 -15.43 -0.63 -2.06
C VAL A 186 -16.48 0.31 -2.64
N SER A 187 -17.44 -0.25 -3.40
CA SER A 187 -18.41 0.52 -4.17
C SER A 187 -19.85 0.03 -3.99
N ARG A 188 -20.82 0.93 -4.18
CA ARG A 188 -22.26 0.64 -4.18
C ARG A 188 -23.00 1.52 -5.19
N TRP A 189 -24.22 1.16 -5.54
CA TRP A 189 -25.10 2.06 -6.31
C TRP A 189 -25.65 3.19 -5.43
N LYS A 190 -25.74 4.40 -6.00
CA LYS A 190 -26.53 5.47 -5.38
C LYS A 190 -28.02 5.17 -5.60
N LEU A 191 -28.77 5.02 -4.52
CA LEU A 191 -30.19 4.66 -4.55
C LEU A 191 -31.09 5.83 -4.14
N ASP A 192 -32.29 5.88 -4.70
CA ASP A 192 -33.37 6.76 -4.25
C ASP A 192 -34.12 6.18 -3.03
N ALA A 193 -35.09 6.92 -2.51
CA ALA A 193 -35.88 6.50 -1.33
C ALA A 193 -36.72 5.21 -1.56
N LYS A 194 -36.91 4.78 -2.81
CA LYS A 194 -37.63 3.56 -3.19
C LYS A 194 -36.67 2.40 -3.51
N GLY A 195 -35.36 2.60 -3.36
CA GLY A 195 -34.33 1.60 -3.70
C GLY A 195 -33.98 1.55 -5.20
N GLY A 196 -34.46 2.50 -6.01
CA GLY A 196 -34.11 2.59 -7.43
C GLY A 196 -32.75 3.24 -7.64
N LYS A 197 -31.98 2.76 -8.64
CA LYS A 197 -30.69 3.37 -9.00
C LYS A 197 -30.89 4.79 -9.53
N ILE A 198 -30.21 5.77 -8.93
CA ILE A 198 -30.21 7.16 -9.41
C ILE A 198 -29.33 7.24 -10.66
N HIS A 199 -29.85 7.84 -11.73
CA HIS A 199 -29.13 8.03 -12.99
C HIS A 199 -28.64 9.47 -13.13
N HIS A 200 -27.42 9.65 -13.61
CA HIS A 200 -26.85 10.97 -13.86
C HIS A 200 -27.62 11.66 -15.02
N PRO A 201 -28.00 12.94 -14.90
CA PRO A 201 -28.86 13.62 -15.86
C PRO A 201 -28.28 13.70 -17.28
N VAL A 202 -26.95 13.76 -17.42
CA VAL A 202 -26.29 13.90 -18.72
C VAL A 202 -25.99 12.55 -19.35
N SER A 203 -25.23 11.70 -18.67
CA SER A 203 -24.77 10.40 -19.21
C SER A 203 -25.88 9.35 -19.26
N LYS A 204 -27.01 9.57 -18.56
CA LYS A 204 -28.12 8.62 -18.40
C LYS A 204 -27.69 7.25 -17.87
N ARG A 205 -26.54 7.19 -17.20
CA ARG A 205 -26.01 5.99 -16.55
C ARG A 205 -26.23 6.05 -15.05
N PRO A 206 -26.33 4.89 -14.36
CA PRO A 206 -26.45 4.86 -12.91
C PRO A 206 -25.21 5.47 -12.24
N ILE A 207 -25.44 6.20 -11.14
CA ILE A 207 -24.38 6.81 -10.32
C ILE A 207 -23.83 5.75 -9.37
N LEU A 208 -22.52 5.53 -9.43
CA LEU A 208 -21.79 4.68 -8.50
C LEU A 208 -21.27 5.54 -7.34
N GLN A 209 -21.23 4.98 -6.14
CA GLN A 209 -20.53 5.57 -5.00
C GLN A 209 -19.37 4.67 -4.58
N PHE A 210 -18.31 5.26 -4.04
CA PHE A 210 -17.22 4.53 -3.42
C PHE A 210 -16.90 5.08 -2.03
N VAL A 211 -16.26 4.27 -1.19
CA VAL A 211 -15.74 4.74 0.10
C VAL A 211 -14.44 5.49 -0.13
N SER A 212 -14.39 6.75 0.32
CA SER A 212 -13.20 7.57 0.27
C SER A 212 -12.81 8.06 1.66
N ILE A 213 -11.51 8.17 1.88
CA ILE A 213 -10.93 8.79 3.08
C ILE A 213 -10.19 10.08 2.73
N LYS A 214 -10.17 11.02 3.67
CA LYS A 214 -9.32 12.21 3.58
C LYS A 214 -8.05 11.97 4.39
N ARG A 215 -6.91 11.88 3.72
CA ARG A 215 -5.64 11.59 4.38
C ARG A 215 -5.24 12.74 5.32
N LYS A 216 -4.71 12.42 6.52
CA LYS A 216 -4.28 13.45 7.49
C LYS A 216 -3.01 14.19 7.08
N ASP A 217 -2.14 13.54 6.31
CA ASP A 217 -0.81 14.06 5.94
C ASP A 217 -0.85 15.15 4.85
N CYS A 218 -1.68 14.97 3.83
CA CYS A 218 -1.82 15.92 2.72
C CYS A 218 -3.20 16.56 2.60
N GLY A 219 -4.22 16.05 3.30
CA GLY A 219 -5.59 16.55 3.19
C GLY A 219 -6.29 16.20 1.88
N GLU A 220 -5.73 15.31 1.05
CA GLU A 220 -6.34 14.85 -0.19
C GLU A 220 -7.28 13.66 0.05
N TRP A 221 -8.30 13.55 -0.80
CA TRP A 221 -9.20 12.40 -0.83
C TRP A 221 -8.55 11.23 -1.56
N ALA A 222 -8.73 10.02 -1.03
CA ALA A 222 -8.09 8.80 -1.51
C ALA A 222 -8.99 7.57 -1.36
N ILE A 223 -8.63 6.49 -2.05
CA ILE A 223 -9.10 5.14 -1.75
C ILE A 223 -8.45 4.72 -0.43
N PRO A 224 -9.17 4.05 0.49
CA PRO A 224 -8.64 3.61 1.77
C PRO A 224 -7.73 2.38 1.63
N GLY A 225 -6.53 2.61 1.12
CA GLY A 225 -5.53 1.58 0.86
C GLY A 225 -4.23 1.88 1.60
N GLY A 226 -3.37 0.87 1.69
CA GLY A 226 -2.12 0.98 2.42
C GLY A 226 -1.10 -0.08 2.03
N MET A 227 -0.02 -0.13 2.80
CA MET A 227 1.17 -0.91 2.44
C MET A 227 0.94 -2.39 2.71
N VAL A 228 1.47 -3.24 1.81
CA VAL A 228 1.52 -4.69 2.05
C VAL A 228 2.61 -4.96 3.08
N ASP A 229 2.25 -5.61 4.19
CA ASP A 229 3.21 -5.98 5.22
C ASP A 229 4.13 -7.13 4.76
N PRO A 230 5.36 -7.24 5.29
CA PRO A 230 6.26 -8.34 4.94
C PRO A 230 5.63 -9.72 5.19
N GLY A 231 5.53 -10.53 4.14
CA GLY A 231 4.90 -11.86 4.16
C GLY A 231 3.36 -11.85 4.16
N GLU A 232 2.72 -10.68 4.12
CA GLU A 232 1.27 -10.56 4.05
C GLU A 232 0.76 -10.82 2.63
N GLN A 233 -0.38 -11.51 2.51
CA GLN A 233 -1.06 -11.66 1.23
C GLN A 233 -1.85 -10.40 0.91
N VAL A 234 -1.80 -9.95 -0.35
CA VAL A 234 -2.54 -8.77 -0.84
C VAL A 234 -4.03 -8.82 -0.49
N SER A 235 -4.68 -9.99 -0.54
CA SER A 235 -6.09 -10.15 -0.14
C SER A 235 -6.34 -9.77 1.32
N LEU A 236 -5.41 -10.12 2.22
CA LEU A 236 -5.48 -9.75 3.64
C LEU A 236 -5.22 -8.26 3.83
N THR A 237 -4.25 -7.69 3.11
CA THR A 237 -3.98 -6.24 3.10
C THR A 237 -5.22 -5.46 2.70
N LEU A 238 -5.89 -5.83 1.60
CA LEU A 238 -7.12 -5.16 1.13
C LEU A 238 -8.20 -5.10 2.22
N GLN A 239 -8.45 -6.22 2.91
CA GLN A 239 -9.45 -6.26 3.98
C GLN A 239 -9.00 -5.48 5.21
N ARG A 240 -7.72 -5.62 5.61
CA ARG A 240 -7.14 -4.97 6.79
C ARG A 240 -7.20 -3.45 6.64
N GLU A 241 -6.65 -2.91 5.55
CA GLU A 241 -6.59 -1.47 5.28
C GLU A 241 -8.00 -0.86 5.26
N PHE A 242 -8.94 -1.48 4.55
CA PHE A 242 -10.33 -1.01 4.54
C PHE A 242 -10.95 -0.99 5.95
N SER A 243 -10.70 -2.03 6.75
CA SER A 243 -11.24 -2.15 8.10
C SER A 243 -10.64 -1.12 9.06
N GLU A 244 -9.33 -0.88 8.96
CA GLU A 244 -8.59 0.06 9.80
C GLU A 244 -8.93 1.52 9.45
N GLU A 245 -8.98 1.86 8.16
CA GLU A 245 -9.13 3.24 7.72
C GLU A 245 -10.59 3.72 7.63
N ALA A 246 -11.54 2.83 7.30
CA ALA A 246 -12.92 3.24 6.97
C ALA A 246 -13.97 2.86 8.02
N LEU A 247 -13.67 1.98 8.98
CA LEU A 247 -14.69 1.37 9.86
C LEU A 247 -14.37 1.45 11.36
N ASN A 248 -13.32 2.18 11.75
CA ASN A 248 -12.80 2.38 13.11
C ASN A 248 -13.62 1.74 14.25
N SER A 249 -13.45 0.43 14.42
CA SER A 249 -14.32 -0.40 15.26
C SER A 249 -14.02 -0.30 16.76
N LEU A 250 -13.12 0.62 17.17
CA LEU A 250 -12.62 0.74 18.53
C LEU A 250 -13.66 1.24 19.54
N LEU A 251 -14.70 1.94 19.07
CA LEU A 251 -15.77 2.47 19.92
C LEU A 251 -17.00 1.55 20.00
N SER A 252 -17.04 0.47 19.20
CA SER A 252 -18.21 -0.40 19.10
C SER A 252 -18.18 -1.55 20.12
N SER A 253 -19.36 -2.03 20.51
CA SER A 253 -19.46 -3.18 21.42
C SER A 253 -18.86 -4.45 20.79
N PRO A 254 -18.40 -5.45 21.58
CA PRO A 254 -17.86 -6.70 21.04
C PRO A 254 -18.79 -7.40 20.04
N SER A 255 -20.11 -7.36 20.27
CA SER A 255 -21.11 -7.95 19.36
C SER A 255 -21.23 -7.18 18.04
N GLU A 256 -21.24 -5.85 18.07
CA GLU A 256 -21.28 -5.03 16.85
C GLU A 256 -20.00 -5.21 16.03
N ARG A 257 -18.83 -5.25 16.68
CA ARG A 257 -17.57 -5.50 15.99
C ARG A 257 -17.57 -6.85 15.28
N ALA A 258 -18.12 -7.90 15.90
CA ALA A 258 -18.24 -9.20 15.27
C ALA A 258 -19.16 -9.16 14.02
N LYS A 259 -20.30 -8.47 14.10
CA LYS A 259 -21.21 -8.28 12.95
C LYS A 259 -20.59 -7.47 11.82
N ILE A 260 -19.86 -6.39 12.15
CA ILE A 260 -19.11 -5.58 11.19
C ILE A 260 -18.07 -6.45 10.50
N HIS A 261 -17.26 -7.19 11.28
CA HIS A 261 -16.23 -8.08 10.76
C HIS A 261 -16.81 -9.16 9.84
N GLU A 262 -17.93 -9.79 10.21
CA GLU A 262 -18.62 -10.78 9.38
C GLU A 262 -19.07 -10.19 8.03
N ARG A 263 -19.68 -9.00 8.03
CA ARG A 263 -20.13 -8.32 6.81
C ARG A 263 -18.96 -7.94 5.89
N ILE A 264 -17.89 -7.39 6.45
CA ILE A 264 -16.66 -7.08 5.70
C ILE A 264 -16.09 -8.37 5.11
N THR A 265 -15.89 -9.39 5.94
CA THR A 265 -15.32 -10.66 5.50
C THR A 265 -16.15 -11.28 4.37
N LYS A 266 -17.48 -11.21 4.47
CA LYS A 266 -18.39 -11.64 3.40
C LYS A 266 -18.19 -10.85 2.11
N LEU A 267 -18.03 -9.52 2.17
CA LEU A 267 -17.75 -8.70 1.00
C LEU A 267 -16.40 -9.04 0.38
N PHE A 268 -15.34 -9.13 1.18
CA PHE A 268 -13.98 -9.38 0.68
C PHE A 268 -13.77 -10.83 0.21
N ASN A 269 -14.61 -11.77 0.66
CA ASN A 269 -14.68 -13.12 0.12
C ASN A 269 -15.59 -13.25 -1.11
N SER A 270 -16.34 -12.20 -1.47
CA SER A 270 -17.12 -12.19 -2.71
C SER A 270 -16.21 -12.00 -3.93
N PRO A 271 -16.66 -12.37 -5.15
CA PRO A 271 -15.88 -12.15 -6.36
C PRO A 271 -15.52 -10.66 -6.55
N GLY A 272 -14.24 -10.34 -6.34
CA GLY A 272 -13.66 -9.04 -6.66
C GLY A 272 -13.18 -8.98 -8.10
N PHE A 273 -13.11 -7.78 -8.66
CA PHE A 273 -12.48 -7.52 -9.95
C PHE A 273 -11.19 -6.72 -9.74
N GLN A 274 -10.07 -7.24 -10.25
CA GLN A 274 -8.79 -6.53 -10.19
C GLN A 274 -8.80 -5.37 -11.19
N VAL A 275 -8.90 -4.15 -10.66
CA VAL A 275 -8.97 -2.90 -11.42
C VAL A 275 -7.63 -2.58 -12.06
N TYR A 276 -6.56 -2.71 -11.26
CA TYR A 276 -5.23 -2.30 -11.66
C TYR A 276 -4.18 -3.11 -10.90
N LYS A 277 -3.04 -3.34 -11.55
CA LYS A 277 -1.85 -3.93 -10.95
C LYS A 277 -0.63 -3.38 -11.65
N GLY A 278 0.20 -2.62 -10.94
CA GLY A 278 1.34 -1.95 -11.59
C GLY A 278 1.88 -0.75 -10.84
N TYR A 279 2.69 0.02 -11.57
CA TYR A 279 3.30 1.27 -11.12
C TYR A 279 2.30 2.39 -10.81
N VAL A 280 2.46 3.07 -9.69
CA VAL A 280 1.66 4.26 -9.34
C VAL A 280 2.50 5.52 -9.49
N ASP A 281 2.00 6.51 -10.23
CA ASP A 281 2.62 7.84 -10.27
C ASP A 281 2.34 8.58 -8.97
N ASP A 282 3.24 8.38 -8.00
CA ASP A 282 3.13 8.85 -6.63
C ASP A 282 4.23 9.88 -6.33
N PRO A 283 3.91 11.00 -5.64
CA PRO A 283 4.89 12.04 -5.34
C PRO A 283 6.04 11.59 -4.41
N ARG A 284 5.93 10.43 -3.77
CA ARG A 284 7.00 9.81 -2.96
C ARG A 284 8.02 9.06 -3.82
N ASN A 285 7.73 8.77 -5.08
CA ASN A 285 8.62 8.03 -5.96
C ASN A 285 9.97 8.74 -6.13
N THR A 286 11.02 7.95 -6.28
CA THR A 286 12.40 8.41 -6.49
C THR A 286 12.98 7.63 -7.67
N ASP A 287 14.25 7.89 -8.00
CA ASP A 287 14.98 7.11 -8.99
C ASP A 287 15.22 5.68 -8.50
N ASN A 288 15.19 5.41 -7.19
CA ASN A 288 15.58 4.12 -6.62
C ASN A 288 14.51 3.41 -5.79
N SER A 289 13.33 4.01 -5.66
CA SER A 289 12.23 3.50 -4.84
C SER A 289 10.91 4.07 -5.35
N TRP A 290 9.91 3.21 -5.58
CA TRP A 290 8.63 3.62 -6.15
C TRP A 290 7.45 2.82 -5.58
N MET A 291 6.25 3.38 -5.74
CA MET A 291 4.99 2.75 -5.38
C MET A 291 4.49 1.82 -6.49
N GLU A 292 4.04 0.64 -6.09
CA GLU A 292 3.21 -0.23 -6.93
C GLU A 292 1.98 -0.65 -6.12
N THR A 293 0.85 -0.88 -6.79
CA THR A 293 -0.37 -1.29 -6.11
C THR A 293 -1.09 -2.41 -6.83
N VAL A 294 -1.88 -3.15 -6.07
CA VAL A 294 -2.99 -3.94 -6.58
C VAL A 294 -4.29 -3.27 -6.14
N ALA A 295 -5.03 -2.72 -7.10
CA ALA A 295 -6.35 -2.15 -6.83
C ALA A 295 -7.43 -3.18 -7.19
N VAL A 296 -8.35 -3.44 -6.25
CA VAL A 296 -9.43 -4.42 -6.43
C VAL A 296 -10.76 -3.77 -6.08
N ASN A 297 -11.74 -3.92 -6.95
CA ASN A 297 -13.10 -3.45 -6.70
C ASN A 297 -13.94 -4.54 -6.07
N PHE A 298 -14.46 -4.24 -4.87
CA PHE A 298 -15.47 -5.03 -4.18
C PHE A 298 -16.79 -4.26 -4.24
N HIS A 299 -17.80 -4.87 -4.86
CA HIS A 299 -19.04 -4.17 -5.16
C HIS A 299 -20.23 -4.77 -4.40
N ASP A 300 -20.93 -3.91 -3.66
CA ASP A 300 -22.18 -4.23 -2.98
C ASP A 300 -23.36 -3.89 -3.92
N ASP A 301 -23.71 -4.83 -4.81
CA ASP A 301 -24.76 -4.61 -5.81
C ASP A 301 -26.16 -4.55 -5.19
N SER A 302 -26.42 -5.36 -4.15
CA SER A 302 -27.69 -5.40 -3.42
C SER A 302 -27.85 -4.29 -2.38
N GLY A 303 -26.76 -3.60 -2.00
CA GLY A 303 -26.78 -2.50 -1.03
C GLY A 303 -27.04 -2.93 0.42
N ASN A 304 -26.86 -4.22 0.75
CA ASN A 304 -27.17 -4.80 2.06
C ASN A 304 -25.94 -5.33 2.80
N SER A 305 -24.73 -5.00 2.34
CA SER A 305 -23.48 -5.44 2.95
C SER A 305 -22.78 -4.27 3.68
N VAL A 306 -21.77 -3.66 3.05
CA VAL A 306 -21.01 -2.53 3.59
C VAL A 306 -21.77 -1.22 3.46
N SER A 307 -22.77 -1.15 2.56
CA SER A 307 -23.62 0.02 2.40
C SER A 307 -24.39 0.42 3.67
N GLU A 308 -24.64 -0.53 4.57
CA GLU A 308 -25.34 -0.33 5.84
C GLU A 308 -24.38 -0.03 7.02
N LEU A 309 -23.06 -0.18 6.82
CA LEU A 309 -22.11 0.02 7.90
C LEU A 309 -21.87 1.52 8.15
N PRO A 310 -21.87 1.96 9.42
CA PRO A 310 -21.47 3.33 9.73
C PRO A 310 -19.98 3.48 9.40
N LEU A 311 -19.67 4.33 8.42
CA LEU A 311 -18.29 4.67 8.11
C LEU A 311 -17.73 5.52 9.26
N GLN A 312 -16.58 5.13 9.78
CA GLN A 312 -15.87 5.86 10.81
C GLN A 312 -14.38 5.93 10.50
N ALA A 313 -13.84 7.15 10.44
CA ALA A 313 -12.46 7.36 10.04
C ALA A 313 -11.51 6.73 11.05
N GLY A 314 -10.54 5.98 10.54
CA GLY A 314 -9.45 5.36 11.30
C GLY A 314 -8.42 6.34 11.84
N ASP A 315 -7.39 5.81 12.48
CA ASP A 315 -6.33 6.61 13.10
C ASP A 315 -5.52 7.45 12.09
N ASP A 316 -5.44 7.01 10.83
CA ASP A 316 -4.71 7.71 9.76
C ASP A 316 -5.62 8.51 8.80
N ALA A 317 -6.94 8.32 8.89
CA ALA A 317 -7.94 9.05 8.12
C ALA A 317 -8.56 10.19 8.94
N GLY A 318 -8.60 11.40 8.39
CA GLY A 318 -9.24 12.54 9.04
C GLY A 318 -10.76 12.53 8.88
N GLN A 319 -11.25 12.01 7.76
CA GLN A 319 -12.67 11.89 7.40
C GLN A 319 -12.86 10.65 6.54
N VAL A 320 -14.07 10.07 6.55
CA VAL A 320 -14.49 8.98 5.68
C VAL A 320 -15.91 9.23 5.22
N GLN A 321 -16.22 8.96 3.95
CA GLN A 321 -17.57 9.08 3.42
C GLN A 321 -17.78 8.26 2.15
N TRP A 322 -19.05 8.02 1.81
CA TRP A 322 -19.44 7.63 0.47
C TRP A 322 -19.38 8.85 -0.45
N VAL A 323 -18.67 8.73 -1.56
CA VAL A 323 -18.52 9.78 -2.58
C VAL A 323 -19.10 9.27 -3.89
N ASP A 324 -19.89 10.11 -4.57
CA ASP A 324 -20.34 9.84 -5.94
C ASP A 324 -19.14 9.82 -6.88
N VAL A 325 -18.97 8.74 -7.62
CA VAL A 325 -17.90 8.60 -8.61
C VAL A 325 -18.18 9.54 -9.78
N ASP A 326 -17.22 10.41 -10.08
CA ASP A 326 -17.30 11.45 -11.11
C ASP A 326 -15.89 11.82 -11.59
N SER A 327 -15.73 12.11 -12.88
CA SER A 327 -14.44 12.51 -13.49
C SER A 327 -13.87 13.83 -12.96
N SER A 328 -14.67 14.67 -12.31
CA SER A 328 -14.23 15.92 -11.69
C SER A 328 -13.59 15.74 -10.31
N LEU A 329 -13.63 14.53 -9.73
CA LEU A 329 -13.06 14.28 -8.41
C LEU A 329 -11.53 14.45 -8.40
N ALA A 330 -11.06 15.39 -7.57
CA ALA A 330 -9.63 15.52 -7.27
C ALA A 330 -9.22 14.46 -6.24
N LEU A 331 -8.45 13.46 -6.69
CA LEU A 331 -7.97 12.36 -5.85
C LEU A 331 -6.45 12.25 -5.84
N TYR A 332 -5.95 11.71 -4.72
CA TYR A 332 -4.54 11.43 -4.50
C TYR A 332 -3.97 10.44 -5.54
N ALA A 333 -2.70 10.61 -5.90
CA ALA A 333 -1.96 9.73 -6.82
C ALA A 333 -2.77 9.36 -8.11
N SER A 334 -2.81 8.09 -8.49
CA SER A 334 -3.54 7.64 -9.68
C SER A 334 -4.98 7.20 -9.39
N HIS A 335 -5.56 7.54 -8.24
CA HIS A 335 -6.84 6.96 -7.80
C HIS A 335 -8.02 7.30 -8.73
N SER A 336 -8.02 8.48 -9.34
CA SER A 336 -9.03 8.84 -10.36
C SER A 336 -9.03 7.86 -11.54
N HIS A 337 -7.87 7.38 -11.97
CA HIS A 337 -7.78 6.41 -13.05
C HIS A 337 -8.36 5.05 -12.65
N PHE A 338 -8.17 4.64 -11.39
CA PHE A 338 -8.78 3.40 -10.90
C PHE A 338 -10.31 3.50 -10.88
N LEU A 339 -10.86 4.66 -10.47
CA LEU A 339 -12.30 4.88 -10.49
C LEU A 339 -12.88 4.95 -11.90
N GLU A 340 -12.16 5.51 -12.87
CA GLU A 340 -12.56 5.47 -14.28
C GLU A 340 -12.74 4.03 -14.78
N LEU A 341 -11.76 3.16 -14.48
CA LEU A 341 -11.81 1.75 -14.84
C LEU A 341 -12.97 1.03 -14.16
N VAL A 342 -13.23 1.33 -12.88
CA VAL A 342 -14.37 0.78 -12.15
C VAL A 342 -15.70 1.26 -12.73
N ALA A 343 -15.84 2.55 -13.00
CA ALA A 343 -17.05 3.12 -13.61
C ALA A 343 -17.32 2.50 -14.99
N LYS A 344 -16.26 2.29 -15.80
CA LYS A 344 -16.36 1.62 -17.10
C LYS A 344 -16.83 0.17 -16.96
N GLU A 345 -16.20 -0.61 -16.09
CA GLU A 345 -16.56 -2.03 -15.85
C GLU A 345 -18.01 -2.17 -15.35
N ARG A 346 -18.41 -1.29 -14.43
CA ARG A 346 -19.77 -1.29 -13.85
C ARG A 346 -20.82 -0.62 -14.75
N LYS A 347 -20.44 -0.06 -15.90
CA LYS A 347 -21.32 0.73 -16.78
C LYS A 347 -21.98 1.91 -16.07
N ALA A 348 -21.26 2.52 -15.14
CA ALA A 348 -21.68 3.70 -14.38
C ALA A 348 -21.40 5.00 -15.15
N HIS A 349 -21.88 6.10 -14.59
CA HIS A 349 -21.43 7.44 -14.95
C HIS A 349 -19.92 7.61 -14.65
N TRP A 350 -19.24 8.33 -15.53
CA TRP A 350 -17.92 8.91 -15.36
C TRP A 350 -17.97 10.37 -15.80
#